data_AF-A0A951DP87-F1
#
_entry.id   AF-A0A951DP87-F1
#
_cell.length_a   1.000
_cell.length_b   1.000
_cell.length_c   1.000
_cell.angle_alpha   90.00
_cell.angle_beta   90.00
_cell.angle_gamma   90.00
#
_symmetry.space_group_name_H-M   'P 1'
#
loop_
_entity.id
_entity.type
_entity.pdbx_description
1 polymer ?
#
loop_
_entity_poly.entity_id
_entity_poly.type
_entity_poly.pdbx_seq_one_letter_code
_entity_poly.pdbx_strand_id
1 'polypeptide(L)'
;PSMGAFNTPVLIYNFSNSTIFQHDQSDFADAIRTSWLRSPAQFRTTFAMESFMDELAAAAGIDPVQFRLQYLTDQRLIDVLNAVAQAARWEARPSPSASATTRGVTTGRGVAMANRDGTLIAEVAQVTVDPSAGSVMVNQFWAAQDNGLTINPKAVQGQIESNIIQATSRTLKEEVQFDQSSVTSLDWRGVSDPDLP
;
A
#
# COMPACT_ATOMS: atom_id res chain seq x y z
N PRO A 1 6.10 -20.21 2.54
CA PRO A 1 6.46 -19.13 3.50
C PRO A 1 5.22 -18.55 4.19
N SER A 2 5.24 -18.47 5.52
CA SER A 2 4.50 -17.45 6.27
C SER A 2 5.34 -17.10 7.48
N MET A 3 5.41 -15.82 7.85
CA MET A 3 5.21 -15.43 9.24
C MET A 3 4.44 -14.11 9.27
N GLY A 4 3.33 -14.15 10.01
CA GLY A 4 2.45 -13.02 10.32
C GLY A 4 3.01 -12.22 11.49
N ALA A 5 2.15 -11.45 12.15
CA ALA A 5 2.53 -10.32 13.00
C ALA A 5 3.86 -10.48 13.80
N PHE A 6 4.84 -9.64 13.41
CA PHE A 6 6.09 -9.27 14.10
C PHE A 6 7.28 -10.24 14.06
N ASN A 7 7.35 -11.08 13.03
CA ASN A 7 8.63 -11.31 12.34
C ASN A 7 8.33 -11.59 10.86
N THR A 8 7.85 -10.53 10.19
CA THR A 8 6.82 -10.60 9.14
C THR A 8 7.37 -10.62 7.71
N PRO A 9 7.34 -11.78 7.04
CA PRO A 9 7.04 -11.80 5.61
C PRO A 9 5.81 -12.66 5.32
N VAL A 10 4.76 -12.01 4.82
CA VAL A 10 3.56 -12.65 4.28
C VAL A 10 3.56 -12.44 2.78
N LEU A 11 4.11 -13.42 2.05
CA LEU A 11 3.97 -13.46 0.59
C LEU A 11 2.59 -14.04 0.27
N ILE A 12 1.72 -13.19 -0.28
CA ILE A 12 0.42 -13.63 -0.82
C ILE A 12 0.57 -14.26 -2.21
N TYR A 13 1.69 -14.00 -2.89
CA TYR A 13 2.00 -14.52 -4.22
C TYR A 13 2.87 -15.77 -4.17
N ASN A 14 2.50 -16.75 -4.97
CA ASN A 14 3.19 -18.02 -5.09
C ASN A 14 4.23 -17.98 -6.21
N PHE A 15 5.47 -17.66 -5.86
CA PHE A 15 6.63 -17.79 -6.75
C PHE A 15 7.31 -19.15 -6.54
N SER A 16 7.57 -19.87 -7.64
CA SER A 16 8.21 -21.19 -7.60
C SER A 16 9.58 -21.18 -6.91
N ASN A 17 10.30 -20.06 -7.00
CA ASN A 17 11.57 -19.83 -6.33
C ASN A 17 11.46 -18.54 -5.51
N SER A 18 11.44 -18.66 -4.19
CA SER A 18 11.46 -17.51 -3.28
C SER A 18 12.42 -17.78 -2.13
N THR A 19 13.16 -16.75 -1.74
CA THR A 19 14.00 -16.78 -0.56
C THR A 19 13.75 -15.50 0.22
N ILE A 20 13.49 -15.63 1.51
CA ILE A 20 13.14 -14.52 2.37
C ILE A 20 14.13 -14.47 3.51
N PHE A 21 14.75 -13.32 3.67
CA PHE A 21 15.64 -13.03 4.78
C PHE A 21 15.11 -11.83 5.54
N GLN A 22 15.16 -11.90 6.86
CA GLN A 22 14.93 -10.78 7.73
C GLN A 22 16.19 -10.56 8.56
N HIS A 23 16.65 -9.32 8.61
CA HIS A 23 17.71 -8.90 9.50
C HIS A 23 17.11 -7.93 10.51
N ASP A 24 17.13 -8.31 11.78
CA ASP A 24 16.67 -7.46 12.88
C ASP A 24 17.89 -6.80 13.53
N GLN A 25 17.96 -5.48 13.49
CA GLN A 25 18.90 -4.71 14.31
C GLN A 25 18.11 -4.07 15.45
N SER A 26 18.22 -4.67 16.63
CA SER A 26 17.56 -4.21 17.85
C SER A 26 18.50 -3.38 18.76
N ASP A 27 19.82 -3.48 18.56
CA ASP A 27 20.83 -2.74 19.32
C ASP A 27 21.34 -1.53 18.53
N PHE A 28 20.59 -0.44 18.62
CA PHE A 28 21.11 0.87 18.28
C PHE A 28 21.17 1.72 19.54
N ALA A 29 22.34 1.76 20.19
CA ALA A 29 22.59 2.73 21.26
C ALA A 29 22.42 4.18 20.77
N ASP A 30 22.63 4.40 19.47
CA ASP A 30 22.65 5.72 18.82
C ASP A 30 21.48 5.98 17.85
N ALA A 31 20.49 5.08 17.72
CA ALA A 31 19.32 5.32 16.85
C ALA A 31 18.10 5.80 17.64
N ILE A 32 17.22 6.48 16.90
CA ILE A 32 15.97 6.99 17.41
C ILE A 32 15.06 5.83 17.79
N ARG A 33 14.58 5.84 19.03
CA ARG A 33 13.65 4.82 19.54
C ARG A 33 12.36 4.83 18.72
N THR A 34 12.09 3.73 18.05
CA THR A 34 10.81 3.52 17.36
C THR A 34 9.79 2.83 18.27
N SER A 35 8.52 2.86 17.88
CA SER A 35 7.43 2.16 18.56
C SER A 35 6.44 1.59 17.54
N TRP A 36 5.39 0.96 18.04
CA TRP A 36 4.35 0.32 17.25
C TRP A 36 3.51 1.37 16.52
N LEU A 37 3.56 1.30 15.19
CA LEU A 37 2.64 2.00 14.30
C LEU A 37 1.60 1.02 13.77
N ARG A 38 0.39 1.47 13.41
CA ARG A 38 -0.66 0.60 12.83
C ARG A 38 -0.09 -0.28 11.71
N SER A 39 -0.43 -1.57 11.74
CA SER A 39 0.19 -2.64 10.92
C SER A 39 1.71 -2.77 11.13
N PRO A 40 2.22 -2.97 12.36
CA PRO A 40 3.66 -2.84 12.56
C PRO A 40 4.48 -3.84 11.73
N ALA A 41 5.64 -3.37 11.25
CA ALA A 41 6.51 -3.95 10.22
C ALA A 41 5.87 -4.12 8.83
N GLN A 42 4.61 -4.53 8.75
CA GLN A 42 4.02 -5.02 7.50
C GLN A 42 3.72 -3.93 6.48
N PHE A 43 3.36 -2.71 6.89
CA PHE A 43 3.06 -1.66 5.90
C PHE A 43 4.27 -1.37 4.98
N ARG A 44 5.50 -1.44 5.52
CA ARG A 44 6.73 -1.25 4.73
C ARG A 44 6.99 -2.41 3.78
N THR A 45 6.80 -3.64 4.25
CA THR A 45 6.99 -4.84 3.41
C THR A 45 5.93 -4.92 2.33
N THR A 46 4.66 -4.62 2.66
CA THR A 46 3.56 -4.60 1.68
C THR A 46 3.79 -3.53 0.63
N PHE A 47 4.22 -2.33 1.02
CA PHE A 47 4.60 -1.29 0.05
C PHE A 47 5.68 -1.81 -0.92
N ALA A 48 6.80 -2.32 -0.39
CA ALA A 48 7.87 -2.83 -1.24
C ALA A 48 7.43 -3.98 -2.16
N MET A 49 6.63 -4.94 -1.64
CA MET A 49 6.13 -6.08 -2.42
C MET A 49 5.16 -5.63 -3.52
N GLU A 50 4.17 -4.80 -3.19
CA GLU A 50 3.15 -4.36 -4.16
C GLU A 50 3.72 -3.41 -5.21
N SER A 51 4.67 -2.54 -4.84
CA SER A 51 5.42 -1.74 -5.80
C SER A 51 6.20 -2.63 -6.77
N PHE A 52 6.88 -3.66 -6.25
CA PHE A 52 7.61 -4.60 -7.11
C PHE A 52 6.69 -5.42 -8.01
N MET A 53 5.51 -5.80 -7.54
CA MET A 53 4.49 -6.47 -8.39
C MET A 53 4.03 -5.57 -9.54
N ASP A 54 3.84 -4.27 -9.31
CA ASP A 54 3.51 -3.31 -10.36
C ASP A 54 4.67 -3.10 -11.35
N GLU A 55 5.91 -3.05 -10.87
CA GLU A 55 7.10 -2.98 -11.74
C GLU A 55 7.23 -4.22 -12.63
N LEU A 56 7.01 -5.42 -12.06
CA LEU A 56 7.03 -6.67 -12.82
C LEU A 56 5.90 -6.73 -13.85
N ALA A 57 4.68 -6.31 -13.48
CA ALA A 57 3.55 -6.25 -14.41
C ALA A 57 3.83 -5.29 -15.58
N ALA A 58 4.37 -4.10 -15.27
CA ALA A 58 4.77 -3.13 -16.27
C ALA A 58 5.88 -3.66 -17.21
N ALA A 59 6.92 -4.27 -16.64
CA ALA A 59 8.01 -4.86 -17.41
C ALA A 59 7.56 -6.02 -18.30
N ALA A 60 6.59 -6.81 -17.84
CA ALA A 60 5.99 -7.89 -18.62
C ALA A 60 4.96 -7.40 -19.65
N GLY A 61 4.54 -6.14 -19.59
CA GLY A 61 3.47 -5.60 -20.43
C GLY A 61 2.12 -6.25 -20.14
N ILE A 62 1.87 -6.64 -18.89
CA ILE A 62 0.64 -7.30 -18.44
C ILE A 62 -0.12 -6.33 -17.52
N ASP A 63 -1.45 -6.38 -17.57
CA ASP A 63 -2.30 -5.63 -16.63
C ASP A 63 -1.99 -6.02 -15.17
N PRO A 64 -1.88 -5.07 -14.23
CA PRO A 64 -1.47 -5.35 -12.86
C PRO A 64 -2.45 -6.21 -12.06
N VAL A 65 -3.75 -6.22 -12.40
CA VAL A 65 -4.74 -7.14 -11.79
C VAL A 65 -4.53 -8.54 -12.35
N GLN A 66 -4.43 -8.67 -13.68
CA GLN A 66 -4.18 -9.95 -14.34
C GLN A 66 -2.85 -10.56 -13.93
N PHE A 67 -1.81 -9.76 -13.78
CA PHE A 67 -0.49 -10.19 -13.35
C PHE A 67 -0.57 -10.80 -11.95
N ARG A 68 -1.21 -10.13 -10.99
CA ARG A 68 -1.43 -10.67 -9.64
C ARG A 68 -2.19 -12.00 -9.66
N LEU A 69 -3.25 -12.12 -10.46
CA LEU A 69 -4.04 -13.35 -10.60
C LEU A 69 -3.20 -14.57 -11.03
N GLN A 70 -2.11 -14.37 -11.79
CA GLN A 70 -1.23 -15.48 -12.21
C GLN A 70 -0.46 -16.11 -11.04
N TYR A 71 -0.25 -15.35 -9.96
CA TYR A 71 0.53 -15.79 -8.80
C TYR A 71 -0.33 -16.05 -7.56
N LEU A 72 -1.65 -15.93 -7.64
CA LEU A 72 -2.56 -16.23 -6.53
C LEU A 72 -3.06 -17.68 -6.62
N THR A 73 -3.02 -18.39 -5.50
CA THR A 73 -3.56 -19.76 -5.37
C THR A 73 -4.71 -19.86 -4.37
N ASP A 74 -4.84 -18.91 -3.44
CA ASP A 74 -5.95 -18.84 -2.49
C ASP A 74 -7.18 -18.21 -3.16
N GLN A 75 -8.27 -18.97 -3.22
CA GLN A 75 -9.53 -18.51 -3.81
C GLN A 75 -10.06 -17.24 -3.15
N ARG A 76 -9.89 -17.07 -1.83
CA ARG A 76 -10.39 -15.87 -1.13
C ARG A 76 -9.63 -14.61 -1.56
N LEU A 77 -8.32 -14.72 -1.81
CA LEU A 77 -7.51 -13.62 -2.36
C LEU A 77 -7.94 -13.28 -3.78
N ILE A 78 -8.19 -14.29 -4.61
CA ILE A 78 -8.71 -14.12 -5.97
C ILE A 78 -10.07 -13.40 -5.95
N ASP A 79 -10.98 -13.84 -5.08
CA ASP A 79 -12.32 -13.26 -4.94
C ASP A 79 -12.26 -11.79 -4.49
N VAL A 80 -11.40 -11.48 -3.51
CA VAL A 80 -11.20 -10.11 -3.02
C VAL A 80 -10.61 -9.21 -4.12
N LEU A 81 -9.64 -9.68 -4.90
CA LEU A 81 -9.07 -8.93 -6.02
C LEU A 81 -10.12 -8.68 -7.12
N ASN A 82 -10.89 -9.70 -7.48
CA ASN A 82 -11.95 -9.59 -8.47
C ASN A 82 -13.07 -8.64 -8.00
N ALA A 83 -13.44 -8.70 -6.71
CA ALA A 83 -14.45 -7.84 -6.14
C ALA A 83 -14.04 -6.36 -6.18
N VAL A 84 -12.80 -6.02 -5.82
CA VAL A 84 -12.35 -4.62 -5.89
C VAL A 84 -12.22 -4.14 -7.34
N ALA A 85 -11.75 -4.99 -8.25
CA ALA A 85 -11.65 -4.66 -9.67
C ALA A 85 -13.03 -4.41 -10.29
N GLN A 86 -14.03 -5.25 -9.94
CA GLN A 86 -15.41 -5.06 -10.37
C GLN A 86 -16.00 -3.76 -9.79
N ALA A 87 -15.82 -3.51 -8.49
CA ALA A 87 -16.32 -2.30 -7.83
C ALA A 87 -15.72 -1.03 -8.45
N ALA A 88 -14.43 -1.06 -8.79
CA ALA A 88 -13.72 0.03 -9.44
C ALA A 88 -14.03 0.18 -10.93
N ARG A 89 -14.80 -0.76 -11.52
CA ARG A 89 -14.97 -0.89 -12.98
C ARG A 89 -13.59 -0.85 -13.66
N TRP A 90 -12.71 -1.73 -13.22
CA TRP A 90 -11.32 -1.77 -13.65
C TRP A 90 -11.24 -1.96 -15.18
N GLU A 91 -10.49 -1.08 -15.82
CA GLU A 91 -10.22 -1.14 -17.25
C GLU A 91 -8.87 -1.83 -17.45
N ALA A 92 -8.91 -3.12 -17.79
CA ALA A 92 -7.71 -3.92 -17.91
C ALA A 92 -6.77 -3.35 -18.99
N ARG A 93 -5.55 -3.02 -18.59
CA ARG A 93 -4.50 -2.53 -19.51
C ARG A 93 -3.11 -2.67 -18.87
N PRO A 94 -2.06 -2.88 -19.67
CA PRO A 94 -0.70 -2.71 -19.18
C PRO A 94 -0.51 -1.30 -18.60
N SER A 95 0.28 -1.21 -17.54
CA SER A 95 0.72 0.07 -16.97
C SER A 95 2.13 0.41 -17.47
N PRO A 96 2.45 1.68 -17.78
CA PRO A 96 1.52 2.81 -17.85
C PRO A 96 0.56 2.68 -19.05
N SER A 97 -0.57 3.40 -18.98
CA SER A 97 -1.49 3.47 -20.12
C SER A 97 -0.80 3.99 -21.38
N ALA A 98 -1.14 3.45 -22.54
CA ALA A 98 -0.66 3.98 -23.82
C ALA A 98 -1.03 5.45 -24.06
N SER A 99 -2.08 5.95 -23.42
CA SER A 99 -2.48 7.37 -23.47
C SER A 99 -1.93 8.20 -22.30
N ALA A 100 -1.13 7.61 -21.42
CA ALA A 100 -0.56 8.33 -20.29
C ALA A 100 0.39 9.44 -20.79
N THR A 101 0.19 10.65 -20.27
CA THR A 101 1.10 11.78 -20.48
C THR A 101 1.78 12.13 -19.17
N THR A 102 3.09 12.37 -19.23
CA THR A 102 3.86 12.96 -18.12
C THR A 102 3.84 14.48 -18.15
N ARG A 103 3.22 15.07 -19.18
CA ARG A 103 3.04 16.51 -19.36
C ARG A 103 1.61 16.90 -18.98
N GLY A 104 1.50 17.77 -17.98
CA GLY A 104 0.22 18.29 -17.49
C GLY A 104 -0.45 17.38 -16.45
N VAL A 105 -1.65 17.78 -16.05
CA VAL A 105 -2.46 17.07 -15.06
C VAL A 105 -2.95 15.74 -15.63
N THR A 106 -2.66 14.64 -14.94
CA THR A 106 -3.00 13.28 -15.38
C THR A 106 -3.70 12.50 -14.28
N THR A 107 -4.70 11.70 -14.64
CA THR A 107 -5.36 10.76 -13.73
C THR A 107 -4.84 9.34 -13.96
N GLY A 108 -4.55 8.63 -12.87
CA GLY A 108 -4.10 7.24 -12.85
C GLY A 108 -4.90 6.40 -11.87
N ARG A 109 -4.80 5.07 -12.02
CA ARG A 109 -5.32 4.10 -11.06
C ARG A 109 -4.22 3.10 -10.70
N GLY A 110 -4.15 2.74 -9.41
CA GLY A 110 -3.28 1.69 -8.89
C GLY A 110 -4.09 0.64 -8.13
N VAL A 111 -3.55 -0.58 -8.03
CA VAL A 111 -4.15 -1.70 -7.30
C VAL A 111 -3.12 -2.31 -6.37
N ALA A 112 -3.52 -2.66 -5.15
CA ALA A 112 -2.64 -3.30 -4.18
C ALA A 112 -3.41 -4.33 -3.35
N MET A 113 -2.70 -5.33 -2.82
CA MET A 113 -3.26 -6.37 -1.98
C MET A 113 -2.45 -6.60 -0.71
N ALA A 114 -3.11 -7.13 0.33
CA ALA A 114 -2.43 -7.61 1.52
C ALA A 114 -3.19 -8.73 2.22
N ASN A 115 -2.46 -9.53 2.99
CA ASN A 115 -3.02 -10.44 3.98
C ASN A 115 -2.46 -10.06 5.36
N ARG A 116 -3.35 -9.64 6.27
CA ARG A 116 -3.03 -9.37 7.66
C ARG A 116 -3.70 -10.40 8.55
N ASP A 117 -2.92 -11.39 8.98
CA ASP A 117 -3.34 -12.39 9.97
C ASP A 117 -4.69 -13.06 9.59
N GLY A 118 -4.88 -13.36 8.30
CA GLY A 118 -6.09 -13.99 7.77
C GLY A 118 -7.18 -13.02 7.28
N THR A 119 -7.02 -11.72 7.53
CA THR A 119 -7.81 -10.67 6.89
C THR A 119 -7.19 -10.32 5.55
N LEU A 120 -7.93 -10.57 4.48
CA LEU A 120 -7.49 -10.37 3.10
C LEU A 120 -8.09 -9.08 2.58
N ILE A 121 -7.28 -8.25 1.93
CA ILE A 121 -7.72 -6.95 1.41
C ILE A 121 -7.13 -6.71 0.02
N ALA A 122 -7.93 -6.11 -0.84
CA ALA A 122 -7.49 -5.50 -2.08
C ALA A 122 -8.09 -4.10 -2.21
N GLU A 123 -7.29 -3.15 -2.64
CA GLU A 123 -7.68 -1.75 -2.81
C GLU A 123 -7.32 -1.27 -4.20
N VAL A 124 -8.19 -0.43 -4.76
CA VAL A 124 -7.91 0.37 -5.95
C VAL A 124 -7.97 1.84 -5.56
N ALA A 125 -6.95 2.59 -5.91
CA ALA A 125 -6.91 4.04 -5.74
C ALA A 125 -6.96 4.72 -7.11
N GLN A 126 -7.82 5.72 -7.28
CA GLN A 126 -7.74 6.66 -8.40
C GLN A 126 -7.14 7.97 -7.90
N VAL A 127 -6.10 8.43 -8.59
CA VAL A 127 -5.34 9.63 -8.23
C VAL A 127 -5.20 10.56 -9.41
N THR A 128 -5.13 11.86 -9.14
CA THR A 128 -4.79 12.89 -10.10
C THR A 128 -3.48 13.53 -9.68
N VAL A 129 -2.55 13.65 -10.62
CA VAL A 129 -1.21 14.18 -10.40
C VAL A 129 -1.04 15.42 -11.26
N ASP A 130 -0.60 16.52 -10.65
CA ASP A 130 -0.13 17.71 -11.35
C ASP A 130 1.39 17.83 -11.16
N PRO A 131 2.19 17.45 -12.17
CA PRO A 131 3.64 17.53 -12.08
C PRO A 131 4.16 18.98 -11.95
N SER A 132 3.41 19.97 -12.44
CA SER A 132 3.84 21.38 -12.40
C SER A 132 3.67 22.01 -11.02
N ALA A 133 2.62 21.60 -10.30
CA ALA A 133 2.38 22.01 -8.93
C ALA A 133 2.98 21.06 -7.88
N GLY A 134 3.55 19.92 -8.31
CA GLY A 134 4.04 18.87 -7.40
C GLY A 134 2.94 18.22 -6.57
N SER A 135 1.68 18.31 -7.01
CA SER A 135 0.52 17.92 -6.18
C SER A 135 -0.07 16.58 -6.61
N VAL A 136 -0.50 15.80 -5.61
CA VAL A 136 -1.19 14.52 -5.79
C VAL A 136 -2.52 14.57 -5.04
N MET A 137 -3.61 14.33 -5.76
CA MET A 137 -4.96 14.26 -5.21
C MET A 137 -5.48 12.84 -5.31
N VAL A 138 -5.85 12.25 -4.18
CA VAL A 138 -6.63 11.00 -4.19
C VAL A 138 -8.08 11.34 -4.49
N ASN A 139 -8.58 10.88 -5.64
CA ASN A 139 -9.95 11.13 -6.06
C ASN A 139 -10.93 10.15 -5.42
N GLN A 140 -10.57 8.85 -5.40
CA GLN A 140 -11.47 7.79 -4.97
C GLN A 140 -10.70 6.53 -4.59
N PHE A 141 -11.23 5.81 -3.60
CA PHE A 141 -10.80 4.45 -3.25
C PHE A 141 -11.96 3.46 -3.45
N TRP A 142 -11.61 2.25 -3.84
CA TRP A 142 -12.46 1.06 -3.72
C TRP A 142 -11.70 0.05 -2.88
N ALA A 143 -12.39 -0.58 -1.93
CA ALA A 143 -11.81 -1.59 -1.06
C ALA A 143 -12.71 -2.83 -1.05
N ALA A 144 -12.11 -4.00 -1.22
CA ALA A 144 -12.74 -5.27 -0.90
C ALA A 144 -11.94 -5.93 0.22
N GLN A 145 -12.63 -6.39 1.25
CA GLN A 145 -11.99 -7.01 2.42
C GLN A 145 -12.76 -8.26 2.83
N ASP A 146 -12.05 -9.37 2.97
CA ASP A 146 -12.51 -10.57 3.64
C ASP A 146 -11.85 -10.64 5.02
N ASN A 147 -12.61 -10.33 6.07
CA ASN A 147 -12.19 -10.41 7.46
C ASN A 147 -12.86 -11.56 8.22
N GLY A 148 -13.38 -12.58 7.52
CA GLY A 148 -14.14 -13.67 8.14
C GLY A 148 -15.46 -13.20 8.78
N LEU A 149 -15.75 -13.67 10.00
CA LEU A 149 -17.00 -13.35 10.69
C LEU A 149 -17.04 -11.89 11.16
N THR A 150 -17.91 -11.10 10.53
CA THR A 150 -18.16 -9.71 10.92
C THR A 150 -19.23 -9.63 12.00
N ILE A 151 -18.84 -9.28 13.23
CA ILE A 151 -19.79 -9.08 14.34
C ILE A 151 -20.54 -7.76 14.22
N ASN A 152 -19.85 -6.69 13.81
CA ASN A 152 -20.44 -5.36 13.64
C ASN A 152 -19.99 -4.77 12.29
N PRO A 153 -20.82 -4.89 11.23
CA PRO A 153 -20.48 -4.41 9.90
C PRO A 153 -20.18 -2.92 9.84
N LYS A 154 -20.91 -2.11 10.61
CA LYS A 154 -20.71 -0.66 10.63
C LYS A 154 -19.37 -0.28 11.25
N ALA A 155 -18.96 -0.97 12.32
CA ALA A 155 -17.65 -0.75 12.93
C ALA A 155 -16.51 -1.16 11.99
N VAL A 156 -16.66 -2.30 11.29
CA VAL A 156 -15.67 -2.73 10.28
C VAL A 156 -15.57 -1.72 9.15
N GLN A 157 -16.70 -1.23 8.63
CA GLN A 157 -16.70 -0.18 7.61
C GLN A 157 -15.95 1.07 8.09
N GLY A 158 -16.24 1.57 9.29
CA GLY A 158 -15.54 2.74 9.85
C GLY A 158 -14.04 2.50 10.03
N GLN A 159 -13.61 1.27 10.33
CA GLN A 159 -12.19 0.91 10.43
C GLN A 159 -11.48 0.89 9.07
N ILE A 160 -12.19 0.52 8.00
CA ILE A 160 -11.70 0.61 6.61
C ILE A 160 -11.61 2.08 6.21
N GLU A 161 -12.67 2.86 6.36
CA GLU A 161 -12.63 4.29 5.99
C GLU A 161 -11.52 5.05 6.74
N SER A 162 -11.33 4.76 8.04
CA SER A 162 -10.26 5.35 8.84
C SER A 162 -8.86 4.87 8.45
N ASN A 163 -8.71 3.63 7.98
CA ASN A 163 -7.40 3.13 7.52
C ASN A 163 -6.98 3.80 6.21
N ILE A 164 -7.92 4.04 5.28
CA ILE A 164 -7.68 4.69 4.00
C ILE A 164 -7.23 6.14 4.25
N ILE A 165 -7.91 6.86 5.15
CA ILE A 165 -7.54 8.25 5.49
C ILE A 165 -6.14 8.30 6.11
N GLN A 166 -5.85 7.42 7.08
CA GLN A 166 -4.54 7.37 7.72
C GLN A 166 -3.42 7.00 6.72
N ALA A 167 -3.66 6.02 5.85
CA ALA A 167 -2.69 5.62 4.83
C ALA A 167 -2.47 6.74 3.82
N THR A 168 -3.53 7.42 3.37
CA THR A 168 -3.43 8.56 2.44
C THR A 168 -2.60 9.69 3.03
N SER A 169 -2.82 10.03 4.30
CA SER A 169 -2.02 11.04 5.02
C SER A 169 -0.54 10.64 5.08
N ARG A 170 -0.24 9.39 5.44
CA ARG A 170 1.13 8.89 5.50
C ARG A 170 1.85 8.85 4.17
N THR A 171 1.16 8.44 3.13
CA THR A 171 1.75 8.32 1.80
C THR A 171 2.06 9.69 1.19
N LEU A 172 1.28 10.72 1.52
CA LEU A 172 1.35 12.02 0.83
C LEU A 172 1.88 13.18 1.67
N LYS A 173 1.88 13.07 3.01
CA LYS A 173 2.12 14.22 3.90
C LYS A 173 3.03 13.94 5.09
N GLU A 174 2.89 12.78 5.74
CA GLU A 174 3.57 12.55 7.03
C GLU A 174 5.05 12.19 6.83
N GLU A 175 5.93 13.08 7.28
CA GLU A 175 7.37 12.83 7.38
C GLU A 175 7.90 13.40 8.69
N VAL A 176 8.62 12.58 9.45
CA VAL A 176 9.36 13.07 10.62
C VAL A 176 10.77 13.43 10.17
N GLN A 177 11.15 14.69 10.36
CA GLN A 177 12.47 15.22 10.02
C GLN A 177 13.45 15.01 11.17
N PHE A 178 14.70 14.73 10.82
CA PHE A 178 15.78 14.50 11.77
C PHE A 178 17.09 15.11 11.25
N ASP A 179 17.95 15.54 12.17
CA ASP A 179 19.35 15.85 11.89
C ASP A 179 20.28 14.76 12.50
N GLN A 180 21.59 15.01 12.52
CA GLN A 180 22.58 14.06 13.06
C GLN A 180 22.40 13.76 14.56
N SER A 181 21.60 14.55 15.27
CA SER A 181 21.51 14.56 16.72
C SER A 181 20.09 14.43 17.27
N SER A 182 19.06 14.83 16.51
CA SER A 182 17.71 14.96 17.06
C SER A 182 16.58 14.96 16.03
N VAL A 183 15.35 14.81 16.52
CA VAL A 183 14.11 15.06 15.77
C VAL A 183 13.89 16.56 15.63
N THR A 184 13.67 17.04 14.42
CA THR A 184 13.43 18.46 14.13
C THR A 184 11.95 18.79 13.93
N SER A 185 11.10 17.80 13.62
CA SER A 185 9.64 17.93 13.63
C SER A 185 9.10 17.86 15.06
N LEU A 186 8.96 19.01 15.73
CA LEU A 186 8.58 19.09 17.15
C LEU A 186 7.07 19.25 17.39
N ASP A 187 6.28 19.46 16.34
CA ASP A 187 4.84 19.58 16.42
C ASP A 187 4.14 18.98 15.19
N TRP A 188 2.81 19.05 15.16
CA TRP A 188 2.01 18.51 14.07
C TRP A 188 2.23 19.19 12.73
N ARG A 189 2.66 20.46 12.71
CA ARG A 189 2.89 21.19 11.46
C ARG A 189 4.15 20.64 10.78
N GLY A 190 5.23 20.52 11.55
CA GLY A 190 6.52 20.01 11.08
C GLY A 190 6.50 18.54 10.65
N VAL A 191 5.46 17.78 10.97
CA VAL A 191 5.27 16.40 10.47
C VAL A 191 4.49 16.36 9.15
N SER A 192 3.60 17.33 8.91
CA SER A 192 2.66 17.29 7.77
C SER A 192 3.09 18.09 6.55
N ASP A 193 3.97 19.07 6.76
CA ASP A 193 4.44 19.97 5.71
C ASP A 193 5.76 20.63 6.18
N PRO A 194 6.93 20.10 5.76
CA PRO A 194 8.22 20.62 6.19
C PRO A 194 8.53 22.01 5.60
N ASP A 195 7.78 22.46 4.60
CA ASP A 195 7.95 23.76 3.93
C ASP A 195 6.97 24.83 4.43
N LEU A 196 6.02 24.48 5.32
CA LEU A 196 5.17 25.46 6.00
C LEU A 196 5.89 26.05 7.23
N PRO A 197 5.93 27.39 7.37
CA PRO A 197 6.59 28.07 8.49
C PRO A 197 5.93 27.83 9.85
#